data_AF-A0A0Q8UGP3-F1
#
_entry.id   AF-A0A0Q8UGP3-F1
#
_cell.length_a   1.000
_cell.length_b   1.000
_cell.length_c   1.000
_cell.angle_alpha   90.00
_cell.angle_beta   90.00
_cell.angle_gamma   90.00
#
_symmetry.space_group_name_H-M   'P 1'
#
loop_
_entity.id
_entity.type
_entity.pdbx_description
1 polymer ?
#
loop_
_entity_poly.entity_id
_entity_poly.type
_entity_poly.pdbx_seq_one_letter_code
_entity_poly.pdbx_strand_id
1 'polypeptide(L)'
;MKILLAAAALGAGLGGPALAQPLSMSQWQECDGFSEATKKTDGITLDNYSFVGLTTQAPPPLRQNPPASPDAIAACDAVLARPELAEAYWQRRANLLKSRAIHRLSAGDAAGALADLDRAEAAVRSPDDPYYQRGLKLGIELARAYAYLLAGDKPAARALAQKAGDQRPYLRSPTLASALIMARASDRKDVDDALHARGRLDPSDIDLLFLTEMQDGRFADAIALYPQLSPPKTFDSQRWPFQIVEQDLKNRAVGEVYWAARTGMYAIAMDGLGRTAEARAAMDGGRARLASAAATTPPFMANGYPVKSKYLPELAALLNQEMAIQGGTALDKAEAAFGKVAKTSTSPRPFDRPEEELRVILNQLPDSDVAGLIPAYKPAKGTFWGPAEDDVEGYRERTDSKSGLTTVRMRLRLGSAAVGEEMALLRAAELAAAAGRDGIVIIERRDFHHTFATTYNNIPGAAVPTGYSTELDVAFVDRSNLPEPYRQAAWRVLDANDVRRTLTPLYPPPVPKTR
;
A
#
# COMPACT_ATOMS: atom_id res chain seq x y z
N MET A 1 4.35 70.01 33.60
CA MET A 1 5.31 70.84 32.86
C MET A 1 6.73 70.58 33.38
N LYS A 2 7.44 69.61 32.81
CA LYS A 2 8.88 69.62 32.53
C LYS A 2 9.26 68.28 31.87
N ILE A 3 10.00 68.45 30.79
CA ILE A 3 10.39 67.49 29.76
C ILE A 3 11.65 66.75 30.24
N LEU A 4 11.76 65.46 29.92
CA LEU A 4 13.04 64.75 29.87
C LEU A 4 13.03 63.80 28.67
N LEU A 5 13.72 64.24 27.61
CA LEU A 5 14.16 63.44 26.47
C LEU A 5 15.23 62.44 26.94
N ALA A 6 15.15 61.20 26.46
CA ALA A 6 16.29 60.30 26.36
C ALA A 6 16.33 59.73 24.94
N ALA A 7 17.48 59.90 24.29
CA ALA A 7 17.75 59.60 22.90
C ALA A 7 17.82 58.09 22.64
N ALA A 8 17.09 57.62 21.62
CA ALA A 8 17.28 56.30 21.03
C ALA A 8 18.34 56.38 19.92
N ALA A 9 19.46 55.70 20.11
CA ALA A 9 20.52 55.59 19.12
C ALA A 9 20.13 54.63 18.00
N LEU A 10 20.14 55.13 16.76
CA LEU A 10 20.09 54.35 15.52
C LEU A 10 21.40 53.58 15.35
N GLY A 11 21.41 52.31 15.73
CA GLY A 11 22.45 51.35 15.34
C GLY A 11 22.03 50.57 14.10
N ALA A 12 22.22 51.15 12.92
CA ALA A 12 22.11 50.42 11.65
C ALA A 12 23.35 49.53 11.49
N GLY A 13 23.29 48.32 12.07
CA GLY A 13 24.32 47.30 11.88
C GLY A 13 24.27 46.76 10.45
N LEU A 14 25.38 46.91 9.73
CA LEU A 14 25.69 46.18 8.50
C LEU A 14 25.82 44.69 8.82
N GLY A 15 24.69 44.00 8.98
CA GLY A 15 24.65 42.55 9.00
C GLY A 15 25.03 42.04 7.62
N GLY A 16 26.29 41.66 7.42
CA GLY A 16 26.70 40.92 6.23
C GLY A 16 25.84 39.66 6.08
N PRO A 17 25.61 39.16 4.86
CA PRO A 17 24.79 37.96 4.65
C PRO A 17 25.39 36.83 5.47
N ALA A 18 24.65 36.36 6.48
CA ALA A 18 25.01 35.18 7.22
C ALA A 18 25.17 34.05 6.19
N LEU A 19 26.39 33.53 6.05
CA LEU A 19 26.66 32.40 5.17
C LEU A 19 25.73 31.28 5.60
N ALA A 20 24.79 30.91 4.73
CA ALA A 20 23.85 29.83 4.99
C ALA A 20 24.65 28.58 5.37
N GLN A 21 24.41 28.05 6.57
CA GLN A 21 25.05 26.80 6.98
C GLN A 21 24.72 25.71 5.97
N PRO A 22 25.66 24.80 5.67
CA PRO A 22 25.37 23.66 4.81
C PRO A 22 24.22 22.87 5.41
N LEU A 23 23.22 22.55 4.58
CA LEU A 23 22.09 21.74 5.03
C LEU A 23 22.58 20.35 5.42
N SER A 24 22.03 19.79 6.49
CA SER A 24 22.30 18.40 6.84
C SER A 24 21.53 17.46 5.90
N MET A 25 22.04 16.24 5.67
CA MET A 25 21.25 15.19 5.02
C MET A 25 19.91 14.94 5.73
N SER A 26 19.85 15.21 7.05
CA SER A 26 18.63 15.05 7.84
C SER A 26 17.53 16.00 7.36
N GLN A 27 17.83 17.24 6.96
CA GLN A 27 16.80 18.18 6.51
C GLN A 27 16.08 17.75 5.23
N TRP A 28 16.77 17.06 4.31
CA TRP A 28 16.14 16.49 3.12
C TRP A 28 15.21 15.34 3.47
N GLN A 29 15.69 14.43 4.33
CA GLN A 29 14.91 13.28 4.80
C GLN A 29 13.73 13.69 5.68
N GLU A 30 13.91 14.70 6.53
CA GLU A 30 12.87 15.33 7.35
C GLU A 30 11.78 15.98 6.49
N CYS A 31 12.15 16.60 5.36
CA CYS A 31 11.19 17.24 4.46
C CYS A 31 10.42 16.23 3.60
N ASP A 32 11.09 15.37 2.84
CA ASP A 32 10.39 14.49 1.90
C ASP A 32 10.85 13.04 1.87
N GLY A 33 11.80 12.68 2.73
CA GLY A 33 12.20 11.29 2.93
C GLY A 33 13.25 10.76 1.96
N PHE A 34 13.66 11.56 1.00
CA PHE A 34 14.65 11.20 -0.01
C PHE A 34 16.03 11.77 0.34
N SER A 35 17.06 11.30 -0.37
CA SER A 35 18.43 11.80 -0.20
C SER A 35 18.61 13.22 -0.76
N GLU A 36 19.75 13.84 -0.43
CA GLU A 36 20.11 15.18 -0.92
C GLU A 36 20.23 15.22 -2.44
N ALA A 37 19.68 16.27 -3.06
CA ALA A 37 19.96 16.56 -4.47
C ALA A 37 21.37 17.14 -4.61
N THR A 38 22.19 16.53 -5.46
CA THR A 38 23.57 16.96 -5.75
C THR A 38 23.69 17.45 -7.18
N LYS A 39 24.89 17.84 -7.62
CA LYS A 39 25.15 18.15 -9.04
C LYS A 39 24.95 16.97 -10.00
N LYS A 40 24.88 15.74 -9.49
CA LYS A 40 24.82 14.51 -10.30
C LYS A 40 23.51 13.73 -10.18
N THR A 41 22.67 14.08 -9.20
CA THR A 41 21.44 13.36 -8.87
C THR A 41 20.45 14.33 -8.24
N ASP A 42 19.16 14.09 -8.48
CA ASP A 42 18.05 14.80 -7.85
C ASP A 42 17.62 14.20 -6.49
N GLY A 43 18.20 13.07 -6.07
CA GLY A 43 17.86 12.31 -4.87
C GLY A 43 16.58 11.47 -4.96
N ILE A 44 15.85 11.52 -6.09
CA ILE A 44 14.60 10.77 -6.32
C ILE A 44 14.80 9.71 -7.40
N THR A 45 15.38 10.09 -8.54
CA THR A 45 15.37 9.27 -9.75
C THR A 45 16.61 8.42 -9.92
N LEU A 46 17.75 8.88 -9.43
CA LEU A 46 19.01 8.14 -9.51
C LEU A 46 19.76 8.38 -8.21
N ASP A 47 20.27 7.37 -7.54
CA ASP A 47 21.26 7.58 -6.48
C ASP A 47 22.63 7.09 -6.95
N ASN A 48 23.66 7.88 -6.68
CA ASN A 48 25.04 7.49 -6.96
C ASN A 48 25.60 6.80 -5.72
N TYR A 49 25.29 5.53 -5.55
CA TYR A 49 25.92 4.73 -4.50
C TYR A 49 27.31 4.28 -4.97
N SER A 50 28.36 4.98 -4.53
CA SER A 50 29.74 4.53 -4.70
C SER A 50 30.20 3.79 -3.45
N PHE A 51 30.17 2.46 -3.49
CA PHE A 51 30.80 1.62 -2.46
C PHE A 51 32.12 1.06 -3.02
N VAL A 52 33.24 1.42 -2.38
CA VAL A 52 34.59 0.88 -2.66
C VAL A 52 35.00 0.95 -4.15
N GLY A 53 34.84 2.11 -4.79
CA GLY A 53 35.30 2.34 -6.16
C GLY A 53 34.50 1.66 -7.28
N LEU A 54 33.47 0.88 -6.95
CA LEU A 54 32.51 0.34 -7.93
C LEU A 54 31.27 1.24 -7.96
N THR A 55 31.18 2.08 -8.99
CA THR A 55 29.94 2.81 -9.28
C THR A 55 28.94 1.86 -9.91
N THR A 56 28.01 1.33 -9.12
CA THR A 56 26.83 0.64 -9.65
C THR A 56 25.65 1.60 -9.52
N GLN A 57 24.75 1.60 -10.52
CA GLN A 57 23.46 2.27 -10.35
C GLN A 57 22.75 1.58 -9.19
N ALA A 58 22.65 2.28 -8.07
CA ALA A 58 21.78 1.87 -6.99
C ALA A 58 20.34 2.14 -7.42
N PRO A 59 19.41 1.30 -6.99
CA PRO A 59 18.00 1.63 -7.13
C PRO A 59 17.67 2.92 -6.39
N PRO A 60 16.53 3.55 -6.73
CA PRO A 60 16.06 4.73 -6.02
C PRO A 60 16.08 4.48 -4.51
N PRO A 61 16.51 5.46 -3.70
CA PRO A 61 16.43 5.31 -2.26
C PRO A 61 14.96 5.10 -1.90
N LEU A 62 14.69 4.14 -1.01
CA LEU A 62 13.34 4.05 -0.46
C LEU A 62 13.06 5.38 0.23
N ARG A 63 12.00 6.04 -0.21
CA ARG A 63 11.44 7.17 0.51
C ARG A 63 11.16 6.72 1.93
N GLN A 64 11.83 7.35 2.88
CA GLN A 64 11.39 7.29 4.27
C GLN A 64 10.14 8.16 4.33
N ASN A 65 9.02 7.72 4.88
CA ASN A 65 7.87 8.62 5.04
C ASN A 65 8.06 9.38 6.36
N PRO A 66 8.64 10.60 6.37
CA PRO A 66 8.77 11.35 7.61
C PRO A 66 7.39 11.58 8.19
N PRO A 67 7.22 11.45 9.51
CA PRO A 67 5.96 11.83 10.14
C PRO A 67 5.69 13.30 9.83
N ALA A 68 4.45 13.61 9.42
CA ALA A 68 4.10 14.97 9.07
C ALA A 68 4.15 15.86 10.31
N SER A 69 5.13 16.76 10.41
CA SER A 69 5.29 17.66 11.56
C SER A 69 5.40 19.13 11.15
N PRO A 70 5.03 20.08 12.04
CA PRO A 70 5.28 21.49 11.82
C PRO A 70 6.77 21.83 11.66
N ASP A 71 7.66 21.14 12.38
CA ASP A 71 9.10 21.37 12.31
C ASP A 71 9.68 21.05 10.92
N ALA A 72 9.11 20.05 10.24
CA ALA A 72 9.52 19.68 8.89
C ALA A 72 9.20 20.76 7.83
N ILE A 73 8.29 21.71 8.12
CA ILE A 73 8.04 22.87 7.25
C ILE A 73 9.31 23.71 7.10
N ALA A 74 10.03 23.95 8.21
CA ALA A 74 11.27 24.72 8.20
C ALA A 74 12.40 23.99 7.45
N ALA A 75 12.48 22.66 7.60
CA ALA A 75 13.40 21.84 6.82
C ALA A 75 13.11 21.97 5.31
N CYS A 76 11.83 21.88 4.92
CA CYS A 76 11.43 22.09 3.54
C CYS A 76 11.73 23.51 3.02
N ASP A 77 11.50 24.55 3.83
CA ASP A 77 11.84 25.94 3.47
C ASP A 77 13.33 26.10 3.17
N ALA A 78 14.19 25.53 4.04
CA ALA A 78 15.64 25.58 3.88
C ALA A 78 16.10 24.85 2.62
N VAL A 79 15.52 23.67 2.34
CA VAL A 79 15.81 22.89 1.13
C VAL A 79 15.32 23.61 -0.13
N LEU A 80 14.10 24.16 -0.13
CA LEU A 80 13.49 24.83 -1.30
C LEU A 80 14.19 26.14 -1.70
N ALA A 81 14.97 26.73 -0.79
CA ALA A 81 15.80 27.91 -1.05
C ALA A 81 17.05 27.61 -1.90
N ARG A 82 17.37 26.34 -2.15
CA ARG A 82 18.55 25.92 -2.93
C ARG A 82 18.37 26.25 -4.43
N PRO A 83 19.28 27.02 -5.06
CA PRO A 83 19.13 27.45 -6.45
C PRO A 83 19.19 26.30 -7.45
N GLU A 84 20.02 25.28 -7.20
CA GLU A 84 20.10 24.06 -8.02
C GLU A 84 18.75 23.35 -8.29
N LEU A 85 17.76 23.50 -7.39
CA LEU A 85 16.43 22.91 -7.58
C LEU A 85 15.62 23.59 -8.69
N ALA A 86 15.83 24.90 -8.91
CA ALA A 86 15.04 25.66 -9.87
C ALA A 86 15.45 25.39 -11.32
N GLU A 87 16.74 25.12 -11.56
CA GLU A 87 17.29 25.04 -12.91
C GLU A 87 17.38 23.62 -13.47
N ALA A 88 17.78 22.63 -12.65
CA ALA A 88 18.04 21.27 -13.11
C ALA A 88 16.96 20.25 -12.70
N TYR A 89 16.31 20.44 -11.53
CA TYR A 89 15.53 19.39 -10.87
C TYR A 89 14.08 19.81 -10.59
N TRP A 90 13.34 20.14 -11.65
CA TRP A 90 11.96 20.60 -11.53
C TRP A 90 11.04 19.59 -10.83
N GLN A 91 11.22 18.28 -11.08
CA GLN A 91 10.45 17.22 -10.41
C GLN A 91 10.75 17.17 -8.91
N ARG A 92 12.02 17.28 -8.53
CA ARG A 92 12.45 17.37 -7.13
C ARG A 92 11.81 18.56 -6.43
N ARG A 93 11.85 19.73 -7.07
CA ARG A 93 11.22 20.95 -6.53
C ARG A 93 9.71 20.77 -6.33
N ALA A 94 9.01 20.21 -7.32
CA ALA A 94 7.58 19.94 -7.22
C ALA A 94 7.26 18.92 -6.11
N ASN A 95 8.07 17.88 -5.93
CA ASN A 95 7.92 16.91 -4.84
C ASN A 95 8.16 17.52 -3.45
N LEU A 96 9.16 18.38 -3.31
CA LEU A 96 9.43 19.10 -2.06
C LEU A 96 8.29 20.06 -1.70
N LEU A 97 7.74 20.77 -2.69
CA LEU A 97 6.57 21.63 -2.48
C LEU A 97 5.33 20.81 -2.08
N LYS A 98 5.08 19.67 -2.74
CA LYS A 98 4.04 18.72 -2.32
C LYS A 98 4.26 18.27 -0.87
N SER A 99 5.50 17.93 -0.49
CA SER A 99 5.81 17.45 0.87
C SER A 99 5.66 18.56 1.92
N ARG A 100 6.06 19.80 1.62
CA ARG A 100 5.76 20.94 2.50
C ARG A 100 4.26 21.18 2.64
N ALA A 101 3.48 21.04 1.56
CA ALA A 101 2.02 21.12 1.63
C ALA A 101 1.45 20.06 2.57
N ILE A 102 1.97 18.84 2.52
CA ILE A 102 1.60 17.74 3.41
C ILE A 102 1.86 18.08 4.89
N HIS A 103 3.03 18.65 5.21
CA HIS A 103 3.33 19.14 6.55
C HIS A 103 2.41 20.28 6.99
N ARG A 104 2.02 21.17 6.08
CA ARG A 104 1.03 22.22 6.37
C ARG A 104 -0.36 21.66 6.64
N LEU A 105 -0.77 20.61 5.91
CA LEU A 105 -2.03 19.92 6.17
C LEU A 105 -2.05 19.28 7.56
N SER A 106 -0.93 18.69 8.03
CA SER A 106 -0.87 18.16 9.40
C SER A 106 -0.89 19.24 10.47
N ALA A 107 -0.44 20.45 10.14
CA ALA A 107 -0.55 21.63 11.00
C ALA A 107 -1.92 22.35 10.88
N GLY A 108 -2.87 21.85 10.07
CA GLY A 108 -4.17 22.49 9.84
C GLY A 108 -4.14 23.73 8.93
N ASP A 109 -3.01 24.03 8.28
CA ASP A 109 -2.85 25.16 7.36
C ASP A 109 -3.25 24.76 5.93
N ALA A 110 -4.55 24.59 5.71
CA ALA A 110 -5.09 24.22 4.40
C ALA A 110 -4.79 25.27 3.32
N ALA A 111 -4.85 26.56 3.66
CA ALA A 111 -4.58 27.64 2.70
C ALA A 111 -3.11 27.66 2.26
N GLY A 112 -2.17 27.53 3.21
CA GLY A 112 -0.76 27.42 2.89
C GLY A 112 -0.42 26.15 2.12
N ALA A 113 -1.10 25.03 2.39
CA ALA A 113 -0.95 23.81 1.62
C ALA A 113 -1.40 23.98 0.16
N LEU A 114 -2.58 24.58 -0.07
CA LEU A 114 -3.06 24.89 -1.42
C LEU A 114 -2.06 25.76 -2.20
N ALA A 115 -1.52 26.81 -1.56
CA ALA A 115 -0.51 27.66 -2.18
C ALA A 115 0.81 26.92 -2.51
N ASP A 116 1.17 25.88 -1.75
CA ASP A 116 2.32 25.03 -2.06
C ASP A 116 2.04 24.10 -3.24
N LEU A 117 0.84 23.53 -3.31
CA LEU A 117 0.43 22.66 -4.40
C LEU A 117 0.33 23.41 -5.74
N ASP A 118 -0.16 24.65 -5.72
CA ASP A 118 -0.16 25.52 -6.92
C ASP A 118 1.26 25.83 -7.39
N ARG A 119 2.18 26.10 -6.44
CA ARG A 119 3.60 26.28 -6.76
C ARG A 119 4.25 24.99 -7.27
N ALA A 120 3.83 23.83 -6.77
CA ALA A 120 4.33 22.54 -7.23
C ALA A 120 3.95 22.29 -8.70
N GLU A 121 2.71 22.57 -9.08
CA GLU A 121 2.27 22.48 -10.47
C GLU A 121 2.95 23.51 -11.38
N ALA A 122 3.10 24.75 -10.91
CA ALA A 122 3.79 25.80 -11.67
C ALA A 122 5.29 25.48 -11.92
N ALA A 123 5.90 24.62 -11.10
CA ALA A 123 7.28 24.19 -11.29
C ALA A 123 7.44 23.14 -12.40
N VAL A 124 6.36 22.56 -12.92
CA VAL A 124 6.38 21.45 -13.88
C VAL A 124 6.80 21.92 -15.26
N ARG A 125 7.81 21.26 -15.85
CA ARG A 125 8.28 21.58 -17.21
C ARG A 125 7.65 20.75 -18.32
N SER A 126 7.19 19.53 -17.99
CA SER A 126 6.57 18.61 -18.94
C SER A 126 5.22 18.15 -18.43
N PRO A 127 4.19 19.03 -18.46
CA PRO A 127 2.88 18.72 -17.91
C PRO A 127 2.17 17.60 -18.68
N ASP A 128 2.58 17.25 -19.90
CA ASP A 128 1.98 16.18 -20.68
C ASP A 128 2.74 14.84 -20.56
N ASP A 129 3.80 14.77 -19.76
CA ASP A 129 4.52 13.52 -19.50
C ASP A 129 3.59 12.52 -18.79
N PRO A 130 3.28 11.34 -19.38
CA PRO A 130 2.38 10.37 -18.78
C PRO A 130 2.85 9.87 -17.41
N TYR A 131 4.16 9.84 -17.14
CA TYR A 131 4.69 9.41 -15.85
C TYR A 131 4.51 10.48 -14.77
N TYR A 132 4.69 11.76 -15.13
CA TYR A 132 4.35 12.87 -14.25
C TYR A 132 2.85 12.89 -13.92
N GLN A 133 1.98 12.73 -14.93
CA GLN A 133 0.53 12.69 -14.72
C GLN A 133 0.11 11.61 -13.73
N ARG A 134 0.67 10.41 -13.88
CA ARG A 134 0.27 9.23 -13.10
C ARG A 134 0.95 9.12 -11.73
N GLY A 135 2.12 9.74 -11.56
CA GLY A 135 2.85 9.76 -10.30
C GLY A 135 2.63 11.07 -9.56
N LEU A 136 3.55 12.01 -9.74
CA LEU A 136 3.63 13.22 -8.92
C LEU A 136 2.37 14.10 -9.01
N LYS A 137 1.80 14.30 -10.21
CA LYS A 137 0.57 15.10 -10.36
C LYS A 137 -0.60 14.48 -9.61
N LEU A 138 -0.81 13.17 -9.74
CA LEU A 138 -1.85 12.46 -9.03
C LEU A 138 -1.70 12.64 -7.50
N GLY A 139 -0.46 12.58 -6.99
CA GLY A 139 -0.18 12.86 -5.59
C GLY A 139 -0.48 14.30 -5.17
N ILE A 140 -0.23 15.28 -6.04
CA ILE A 140 -0.58 16.69 -5.83
C ILE A 140 -2.11 16.88 -5.83
N GLU A 141 -2.83 16.27 -6.78
CA GLU A 141 -4.29 16.36 -6.89
C GLU A 141 -4.99 15.73 -5.66
N LEU A 142 -4.51 14.59 -5.15
CA LEU A 142 -5.03 13.98 -3.93
C LEU A 142 -4.74 14.81 -2.67
N ALA A 143 -3.53 15.38 -2.55
CA ALA A 143 -3.21 16.30 -1.46
C ALA A 143 -4.09 17.57 -1.52
N ARG A 144 -4.36 18.09 -2.73
CA ARG A 144 -5.27 19.22 -2.96
C ARG A 144 -6.70 18.87 -2.58
N ALA A 145 -7.18 17.68 -2.94
CA ALA A 145 -8.51 17.21 -2.55
C ALA A 145 -8.67 17.15 -1.03
N TYR A 146 -7.64 16.66 -0.31
CA TYR A 146 -7.63 16.70 1.15
C TYR A 146 -7.57 18.12 1.71
N ALA A 147 -6.82 19.03 1.09
CA ALA A 147 -6.79 20.44 1.48
C ALA A 147 -8.17 21.10 1.35
N TYR A 148 -8.91 20.84 0.26
CA TYR A 148 -10.30 21.30 0.11
C TYR A 148 -11.21 20.74 1.21
N LEU A 149 -11.03 19.47 1.57
CA LEU A 149 -11.78 18.85 2.66
C LEU A 149 -11.56 19.58 4.00
N LEU A 150 -10.30 19.88 4.35
CA LEU A 150 -9.97 20.64 5.56
C LEU A 150 -10.50 22.08 5.52
N ALA A 151 -10.51 22.69 4.33
CA ALA A 151 -11.08 24.03 4.12
C ALA A 151 -12.63 24.05 4.14
N GLY A 152 -13.28 22.88 4.25
CA GLY A 152 -14.74 22.74 4.27
C GLY A 152 -15.40 22.67 2.89
N ASP A 153 -14.63 22.71 1.80
CA ASP A 153 -15.14 22.59 0.42
C ASP A 153 -15.27 21.11 0.02
N LYS A 154 -16.27 20.45 0.62
CA LYS A 154 -16.56 19.02 0.37
C LYS A 154 -16.87 18.73 -1.11
N PRO A 155 -17.66 19.53 -1.85
CA PRO A 155 -17.91 19.26 -3.26
C PRO A 155 -16.63 19.25 -4.10
N ALA A 156 -15.72 20.22 -3.90
CA ALA A 156 -14.44 20.25 -4.61
C ALA A 156 -13.53 19.07 -4.22
N ALA A 157 -13.47 18.75 -2.92
CA ALA A 157 -12.72 17.60 -2.42
C ALA A 157 -13.19 16.28 -3.06
N ARG A 158 -14.49 16.03 -3.07
CA ARG A 158 -15.10 14.84 -3.69
C ARG A 158 -14.75 14.76 -5.17
N ALA A 159 -15.06 15.82 -5.94
CA ALA A 159 -14.88 15.82 -7.38
C ALA A 159 -13.41 15.59 -7.77
N LEU A 160 -12.48 16.21 -7.06
CA LEU A 160 -11.06 16.04 -7.33
C LEU A 160 -10.53 14.67 -6.89
N ALA A 161 -10.96 14.15 -5.73
CA ALA A 161 -10.59 12.81 -5.27
C ALA A 161 -11.10 11.73 -6.23
N GLN A 162 -12.34 11.83 -6.70
CA GLN A 162 -12.91 10.90 -7.68
C GLN A 162 -12.11 10.93 -8.99
N LYS A 163 -11.92 12.12 -9.57
CA LYS A 163 -11.11 12.31 -10.78
C LYS A 163 -9.70 11.71 -10.63
N ALA A 164 -9.07 11.91 -9.47
CA ALA A 164 -7.74 11.35 -9.18
C ALA A 164 -7.77 9.82 -9.12
N GLY A 165 -8.73 9.22 -8.40
CA GLY A 165 -8.91 7.76 -8.34
C GLY A 165 -9.11 7.14 -9.73
N ASP A 166 -9.93 7.79 -10.57
CA ASP A 166 -10.24 7.33 -11.93
C ASP A 166 -9.04 7.38 -12.89
N GLN A 167 -7.97 8.14 -12.58
CA GLN A 167 -6.76 8.15 -13.40
C GLN A 167 -5.93 6.86 -13.27
N ARG A 168 -6.00 6.18 -12.11
CA ARG A 168 -5.28 4.93 -11.84
C ARG A 168 -6.18 3.92 -11.10
N PRO A 169 -7.25 3.43 -11.76
CA PRO A 169 -8.25 2.56 -11.12
C PRO A 169 -7.72 1.18 -10.74
N TYR A 170 -6.49 0.84 -11.16
CA TYR A 170 -5.83 -0.43 -10.89
C TYR A 170 -4.71 -0.35 -9.85
N LEU A 171 -4.56 0.79 -9.17
CA LEU A 171 -3.65 0.91 -8.04
C LEU A 171 -4.40 1.00 -6.72
N ARG A 172 -3.89 0.28 -5.73
CA ARG A 172 -4.51 0.24 -4.40
C ARG A 172 -4.35 1.57 -3.66
N SER A 173 -3.17 2.15 -3.71
CA SER A 173 -2.84 3.31 -2.85
C SER A 173 -3.63 4.55 -3.24
N PRO A 174 -3.59 5.05 -4.49
CA PRO A 174 -4.39 6.21 -4.89
C PRO A 174 -5.89 5.97 -4.76
N THR A 175 -6.36 4.74 -5.01
CA THR A 175 -7.77 4.36 -4.81
C THR A 175 -8.19 4.46 -3.35
N LEU A 176 -7.34 4.02 -2.39
CA LEU A 176 -7.63 4.19 -0.97
C LEU A 176 -7.58 5.64 -0.52
N ALA A 177 -6.56 6.39 -0.96
CA ALA A 177 -6.49 7.83 -0.64
C ALA A 177 -7.76 8.55 -1.12
N SER A 178 -8.19 8.28 -2.36
CA SER A 178 -9.44 8.79 -2.91
C SER A 178 -10.65 8.37 -2.09
N ALA A 179 -10.78 7.07 -1.76
CA ALA A 179 -11.88 6.53 -0.95
C ALA A 179 -12.02 7.23 0.41
N LEU A 180 -10.91 7.42 1.11
CA LEU A 180 -10.88 8.06 2.44
C LEU A 180 -11.30 9.53 2.34
N ILE A 181 -10.80 10.27 1.35
CA ILE A 181 -11.22 11.66 1.12
C ILE A 181 -12.71 11.72 0.80
N MET A 182 -13.20 10.85 -0.09
CA MET A 182 -14.61 10.77 -0.46
C MET A 182 -15.49 10.39 0.74
N ALA A 183 -15.04 9.56 1.66
CA ALA A 183 -15.80 9.19 2.87
C ALA A 183 -16.13 10.36 3.79
N ARG A 184 -15.33 11.43 3.74
CA ARG A 184 -15.59 12.67 4.49
C ARG A 184 -16.33 13.71 3.67
N ALA A 185 -16.13 13.69 2.35
CA ALA A 185 -16.64 14.67 1.40
C ALA A 185 -18.02 14.31 0.80
N SER A 186 -18.39 13.03 0.81
CA SER A 186 -19.54 12.51 0.07
C SER A 186 -20.50 11.70 0.92
N ASP A 187 -21.52 11.15 0.26
CA ASP A 187 -22.37 10.10 0.79
C ASP A 187 -21.63 8.76 0.86
N ARG A 188 -22.30 7.80 1.50
CA ARG A 188 -21.79 6.47 1.77
C ARG A 188 -21.55 5.64 0.51
N LYS A 189 -22.34 5.86 -0.54
CA LYS A 189 -22.30 5.01 -1.74
C LYS A 189 -20.93 5.11 -2.42
N ASP A 190 -20.37 6.31 -2.48
CA ASP A 190 -19.03 6.51 -3.05
C ASP A 190 -17.94 5.77 -2.27
N VAL A 191 -18.07 5.70 -0.95
CA VAL A 191 -17.14 4.95 -0.09
C VAL A 191 -17.23 3.47 -0.37
N ASP A 192 -18.45 2.95 -0.42
CA ASP A 192 -18.71 1.55 -0.72
C ASP A 192 -18.11 1.21 -2.10
N ASP A 193 -18.41 1.99 -3.13
CA ASP A 193 -17.88 1.78 -4.48
C ASP A 193 -16.34 1.77 -4.50
N ALA A 194 -15.70 2.67 -3.76
CA ALA A 194 -14.24 2.76 -3.69
C ALA A 194 -13.60 1.61 -2.89
N LEU A 195 -14.22 1.17 -1.79
CA LEU A 195 -13.79 0.00 -1.02
C LEU A 195 -13.98 -1.29 -1.83
N HIS A 196 -15.06 -1.43 -2.60
CA HIS A 196 -15.24 -2.54 -3.55
C HIS A 196 -14.19 -2.48 -4.68
N ALA A 197 -13.87 -1.28 -5.19
CA ALA A 197 -12.79 -1.13 -6.16
C ALA A 197 -11.44 -1.60 -5.59
N ARG A 198 -11.15 -1.28 -4.33
CA ARG A 198 -9.93 -1.74 -3.65
C ARG A 198 -9.95 -3.25 -3.38
N GLY A 199 -11.07 -3.80 -2.89
CA GLY A 199 -11.23 -5.24 -2.65
C GLY A 199 -11.07 -6.12 -3.90
N ARG A 200 -11.31 -5.56 -5.10
CA ARG A 200 -10.97 -6.21 -6.38
C ARG A 200 -9.47 -6.35 -6.59
N LEU A 201 -8.70 -5.36 -6.16
CA LEU A 201 -7.23 -5.28 -6.35
C LEU A 201 -6.45 -5.98 -5.24
N ASP A 202 -7.04 -6.07 -4.05
CA ASP A 202 -6.47 -6.69 -2.87
C ASP A 202 -7.56 -7.35 -2.02
N PRO A 203 -7.65 -8.69 -2.05
CA PRO A 203 -8.64 -9.44 -1.28
C PRO A 203 -8.55 -9.24 0.23
N SER A 204 -7.41 -8.79 0.77
CA SER A 204 -7.30 -8.49 2.20
C SER A 204 -8.10 -7.25 2.61
N ASP A 205 -8.36 -6.33 1.67
CA ASP A 205 -9.15 -5.12 1.93
C ASP A 205 -10.67 -5.38 1.99
N ILE A 206 -11.14 -6.58 1.61
CA ILE A 206 -12.53 -7.01 1.83
C ILE A 206 -12.85 -7.03 3.33
N ASP A 207 -11.84 -7.28 4.16
CA ASP A 207 -11.97 -7.21 5.62
C ASP A 207 -12.32 -5.80 6.11
N LEU A 208 -11.71 -4.76 5.52
CA LEU A 208 -12.03 -3.38 5.87
C LEU A 208 -13.47 -3.03 5.50
N LEU A 209 -13.93 -3.48 4.32
CA LEU A 209 -15.33 -3.33 3.92
C LEU A 209 -16.26 -4.05 4.92
N PHE A 210 -16.00 -5.32 5.23
CA PHE A 210 -16.77 -6.07 6.23
C PHE A 210 -16.84 -5.37 7.59
N LEU A 211 -15.70 -4.86 8.10
CA LEU A 211 -15.66 -4.14 9.36
C LEU A 211 -16.47 -2.83 9.32
N THR A 212 -16.43 -2.13 8.19
CA THR A 212 -17.24 -0.91 7.96
C THR A 212 -18.74 -1.26 7.98
N GLU A 213 -19.14 -2.33 7.28
CA GLU A 213 -20.53 -2.81 7.29
C GLU A 213 -21.02 -3.15 8.71
N MET A 214 -20.17 -3.82 9.47
CA MET A 214 -20.46 -4.21 10.86
C MET A 214 -20.64 -3.00 11.78
N GLN A 215 -19.78 -1.99 11.64
CA GLN A 215 -19.83 -0.78 12.47
C GLN A 215 -21.05 0.08 12.20
N ASP A 216 -21.45 0.15 10.94
CA ASP A 216 -22.61 0.92 10.51
C ASP A 216 -23.93 0.14 10.66
N GLY A 217 -23.90 -1.07 11.21
CA GLY A 217 -25.08 -1.91 11.44
C GLY A 217 -25.72 -2.49 10.17
N ARG A 218 -25.02 -2.47 9.03
CA ARG A 218 -25.48 -3.10 7.77
C ARG A 218 -25.16 -4.59 7.80
N PHE A 219 -25.82 -5.30 8.72
CA PHE A 219 -25.52 -6.71 8.98
C PHE A 219 -25.77 -7.63 7.78
N ALA A 220 -26.76 -7.33 6.94
CA ALA A 220 -27.02 -8.10 5.73
C ALA A 220 -25.83 -8.05 4.75
N ASP A 221 -25.25 -6.88 4.56
CA ASP A 221 -24.10 -6.67 3.66
C ASP A 221 -22.83 -7.30 4.26
N ALA A 222 -22.61 -7.14 5.58
CA ALA A 222 -21.52 -7.82 6.29
C ALA A 222 -21.59 -9.35 6.14
N ILE A 223 -22.77 -9.94 6.28
CA ILE A 223 -23.02 -11.39 6.10
C ILE A 223 -22.66 -11.82 4.67
N ALA A 224 -23.00 -11.02 3.65
CA ALA A 224 -22.67 -11.33 2.26
C ALA A 224 -21.16 -11.27 1.95
N LEU A 225 -20.41 -10.45 2.69
CA LEU A 225 -18.96 -10.33 2.56
C LEU A 225 -18.18 -11.41 3.31
N TYR A 226 -18.73 -11.94 4.40
CA TYR A 226 -18.07 -12.95 5.24
C TYR A 226 -17.42 -14.12 4.48
N PRO A 227 -18.08 -14.81 3.52
CA PRO A 227 -17.45 -15.91 2.79
C PRO A 227 -16.32 -15.47 1.84
N GLN A 228 -16.15 -14.17 1.61
CA GLN A 228 -15.15 -13.60 0.70
C GLN A 228 -13.89 -13.13 1.44
N LEU A 229 -13.92 -13.15 2.78
CA LEU A 229 -12.81 -12.73 3.63
C LEU A 229 -11.57 -13.62 3.44
N SER A 230 -10.41 -13.00 3.57
CA SER A 230 -9.12 -13.70 3.58
C SER A 230 -8.32 -13.27 4.80
N PRO A 231 -7.77 -14.21 5.58
CA PRO A 231 -6.89 -13.85 6.69
C PRO A 231 -5.66 -13.10 6.16
N PRO A 232 -5.14 -12.12 6.93
CA PRO A 232 -3.88 -11.50 6.60
C PRO A 232 -2.78 -12.55 6.66
N LYS A 233 -1.86 -12.47 5.72
CA LYS A 233 -0.64 -13.28 5.72
C LYS A 233 0.55 -12.38 5.95
N THR A 234 1.42 -12.82 6.85
CA THR A 234 2.74 -12.20 7.00
C THR A 234 3.69 -12.89 6.04
N PHE A 235 4.37 -12.07 5.24
CA PHE A 235 5.39 -12.54 4.32
C PHE A 235 6.71 -11.97 4.80
N ASP A 236 7.60 -12.86 5.22
CA ASP A 236 8.99 -12.53 5.38
C ASP A 236 9.76 -13.15 4.21
N SER A 237 10.77 -12.45 3.72
CA SER A 237 11.62 -12.80 2.57
C SER A 237 12.54 -14.00 2.83
N GLN A 238 12.15 -14.88 3.76
CA GLN A 238 13.03 -15.88 4.34
C GLN A 238 13.38 -16.99 3.34
N ARG A 239 14.67 -17.29 3.27
CA ARG A 239 15.25 -18.15 2.22
C ARG A 239 15.45 -19.59 2.67
N TRP A 240 15.41 -19.87 3.97
CA TRP A 240 15.72 -21.20 4.49
C TRP A 240 14.46 -22.06 4.61
N PRO A 241 14.52 -23.37 4.27
CA PRO A 241 13.36 -24.26 4.37
C PRO A 241 12.64 -24.25 5.73
N PHE A 242 13.37 -24.23 6.85
CA PHE A 242 12.75 -24.24 8.19
C PHE A 242 12.03 -22.93 8.51
N GLN A 243 12.52 -21.83 7.98
CA GLN A 243 11.94 -20.50 8.11
C GLN A 243 10.62 -20.39 7.34
N ILE A 244 10.55 -20.97 6.14
CA ILE A 244 9.30 -21.11 5.38
C ILE A 244 8.25 -21.85 6.22
N VAL A 245 8.64 -22.99 6.83
CA VAL A 245 7.72 -23.76 7.69
C VAL A 245 7.30 -22.97 8.92
N GLU A 246 8.23 -22.28 9.58
CA GLU A 246 7.92 -21.40 10.72
C GLU A 246 6.92 -20.31 10.33
N GLN A 247 7.10 -19.67 9.17
CA GLN A 247 6.22 -18.64 8.66
C GLN A 247 4.83 -19.20 8.29
N ASP A 248 4.77 -20.41 7.73
CA ASP A 248 3.51 -21.11 7.47
C ASP A 248 2.75 -21.45 8.77
N LEU A 249 3.47 -21.88 9.82
CA LEU A 249 2.88 -22.11 11.14
C LEU A 249 2.32 -20.81 11.75
N LYS A 250 3.08 -19.70 11.66
CA LYS A 250 2.64 -18.38 12.13
C LYS A 250 1.41 -17.89 11.35
N ASN A 251 1.45 -17.96 10.03
CA ASN A 251 0.34 -17.56 9.16
C ASN A 251 -0.91 -18.39 9.42
N ARG A 252 -0.75 -19.70 9.69
CA ARG A 252 -1.86 -20.56 10.10
C ARG A 252 -2.46 -20.10 11.43
N ALA A 253 -1.64 -19.90 12.45
CA ALA A 253 -2.12 -19.49 13.77
C ALA A 253 -2.86 -18.14 13.71
N VAL A 254 -2.25 -17.14 13.05
CA VAL A 254 -2.88 -15.83 12.80
C VAL A 254 -4.18 -15.99 12.03
N GLY A 255 -4.20 -16.84 11.00
CA GLY A 255 -5.39 -17.08 10.18
C GLY A 255 -6.56 -17.68 10.97
N GLU A 256 -6.30 -18.62 11.88
CA GLU A 256 -7.37 -19.21 12.70
C GLU A 256 -7.87 -18.24 13.78
N VAL A 257 -7.00 -17.43 14.39
CA VAL A 257 -7.43 -16.34 15.28
C VAL A 257 -8.29 -15.32 14.52
N TYR A 258 -7.88 -14.96 13.30
CA TYR A 258 -8.67 -14.11 12.41
C TYR A 258 -10.05 -14.71 12.14
N TRP A 259 -10.14 -15.97 11.73
CA TRP A 259 -11.41 -16.63 11.46
C TRP A 259 -12.30 -16.74 12.70
N ALA A 260 -11.74 -17.01 13.88
CA ALA A 260 -12.49 -17.01 15.13
C ALA A 260 -13.10 -15.63 15.41
N ALA A 261 -12.32 -14.55 15.28
CA ALA A 261 -12.80 -13.18 15.45
C ALA A 261 -13.90 -12.81 14.44
N ARG A 262 -13.70 -13.13 13.15
CA ARG A 262 -14.68 -12.83 12.10
C ARG A 262 -15.94 -13.69 12.19
N THR A 263 -15.83 -14.95 12.63
CA THR A 263 -17.00 -15.80 12.93
C THR A 263 -17.85 -15.17 14.03
N GLY A 264 -17.21 -14.64 15.08
CA GLY A 264 -17.89 -13.91 16.15
C GLY A 264 -18.67 -12.70 15.63
N MET A 265 -18.05 -11.88 14.78
CA MET A 265 -18.70 -10.73 14.16
C MET A 265 -19.84 -11.14 13.21
N TYR A 266 -19.64 -12.18 12.41
CA TYR A 266 -20.67 -12.75 11.55
C TYR A 266 -21.88 -13.25 12.35
N ALA A 267 -21.65 -13.92 13.47
CA ALA A 267 -22.72 -14.36 14.36
C ALA A 267 -23.46 -13.19 15.02
N ILE A 268 -22.73 -12.14 15.43
CA ILE A 268 -23.32 -10.88 15.89
C ILE A 268 -24.23 -10.26 14.83
N ALA A 269 -23.78 -10.24 13.56
CA ALA A 269 -24.55 -9.70 12.45
C ALA A 269 -25.87 -10.48 12.26
N MET A 270 -25.81 -11.81 12.30
CA MET A 270 -27.00 -12.66 12.21
C MET A 270 -27.95 -12.45 13.38
N ASP A 271 -27.44 -12.38 14.62
CA ASP A 271 -28.25 -12.10 15.81
C ASP A 271 -28.93 -10.72 15.71
N GLY A 272 -28.21 -9.71 15.22
CA GLY A 272 -28.75 -8.37 14.95
C GLY A 272 -29.90 -8.34 13.94
N LEU A 273 -30.00 -9.33 13.06
CA LEU A 273 -31.12 -9.54 12.13
C LEU A 273 -32.21 -10.49 12.68
N GLY A 274 -32.14 -10.87 13.96
CA GLY A 274 -33.07 -11.81 14.60
C GLY A 274 -32.82 -13.28 14.27
N ARG A 275 -31.69 -13.62 13.61
CA ARG A 275 -31.31 -14.99 13.24
C ARG A 275 -30.48 -15.66 14.35
N THR A 276 -30.94 -15.57 15.60
CA THR A 276 -30.18 -16.00 16.79
C THR A 276 -29.80 -17.49 16.78
N ALA A 277 -30.67 -18.37 16.26
CA ALA A 277 -30.35 -19.80 16.16
C ALA A 277 -29.17 -20.06 15.20
N GLU A 278 -29.14 -19.35 14.06
CA GLU A 278 -28.04 -19.44 13.09
C GLU A 278 -26.76 -18.79 13.62
N ALA A 279 -26.88 -17.69 14.38
CA ALA A 279 -25.77 -17.09 15.11
C ALA A 279 -25.09 -18.08 16.06
N ARG A 280 -25.85 -18.79 16.89
CA ARG A 280 -25.31 -19.82 17.79
C ARG A 280 -24.65 -20.96 17.02
N ALA A 281 -25.30 -21.47 15.98
CA ALA A 281 -24.74 -22.53 15.14
C ALA A 281 -23.40 -22.11 14.51
N ALA A 282 -23.27 -20.86 14.05
CA ALA A 282 -22.01 -20.34 13.52
C ALA A 282 -20.91 -20.23 14.60
N MET A 283 -21.26 -19.81 15.82
CA MET A 283 -20.32 -19.78 16.94
C MET A 283 -19.81 -21.18 17.28
N ASP A 284 -20.71 -22.17 17.37
CA ASP A 284 -20.36 -23.56 17.63
C ASP A 284 -19.44 -24.12 16.53
N GLY A 285 -19.75 -23.81 15.26
CA GLY A 285 -18.91 -24.14 14.11
C GLY A 285 -17.52 -23.50 14.20
N GLY A 286 -17.44 -22.22 14.60
CA GLY A 286 -16.18 -21.52 14.83
C GLY A 286 -15.33 -22.13 15.95
N ARG A 287 -15.96 -22.49 17.07
CA ARG A 287 -15.29 -23.19 18.19
C ARG A 287 -14.78 -24.57 17.77
N ALA A 288 -15.58 -25.33 17.03
CA ALA A 288 -15.20 -26.64 16.52
C ALA A 288 -14.02 -26.54 15.53
N ARG A 289 -14.04 -25.56 14.62
CA ARG A 289 -12.92 -25.28 13.70
C ARG A 289 -11.64 -24.98 14.47
N LEU A 290 -11.70 -24.04 15.43
CA LEU A 290 -10.53 -23.63 16.22
C LEU A 290 -9.95 -24.80 17.02
N ALA A 291 -10.80 -25.61 17.65
CA ALA A 291 -10.38 -26.80 18.39
C ALA A 291 -9.72 -27.85 17.47
N SER A 292 -10.29 -28.09 16.28
CA SER A 292 -9.70 -29.00 15.28
C SER A 292 -8.33 -28.50 14.80
N ALA A 293 -8.21 -27.19 14.54
CA ALA A 293 -6.94 -26.59 14.16
C ALA A 293 -5.91 -26.71 15.29
N ALA A 294 -6.28 -26.45 16.54
CA ALA A 294 -5.37 -26.55 17.68
C ALA A 294 -4.88 -27.99 17.94
N ALA A 295 -5.72 -28.99 17.65
CA ALA A 295 -5.39 -30.40 17.80
C ALA A 295 -4.50 -30.96 16.67
N THR A 296 -4.35 -30.25 15.54
CA THR A 296 -3.67 -30.77 14.35
C THR A 296 -2.37 -30.02 14.07
N THR A 297 -1.22 -30.68 14.20
CA THR A 297 0.06 -30.13 13.72
C THR A 297 0.19 -30.40 12.22
N PRO A 298 0.39 -29.37 11.37
CA PRO A 298 0.54 -29.61 9.94
C PRO A 298 1.90 -30.29 9.68
N PRO A 299 2.04 -31.02 8.56
CA PRO A 299 3.35 -31.54 8.17
C PRO A 299 4.33 -30.37 7.92
N PHE A 300 5.56 -30.50 8.41
CA PHE A 300 6.61 -29.50 8.21
C PHE A 300 7.18 -29.62 6.81
N MET A 301 6.60 -28.90 5.84
CA MET A 301 6.99 -28.97 4.43
C MET A 301 7.45 -27.61 3.93
N ALA A 302 8.58 -27.57 3.23
CA ALA A 302 9.04 -26.39 2.49
C ALA A 302 9.25 -26.77 1.04
N ASN A 303 8.58 -26.06 0.12
CA ASN A 303 8.65 -26.33 -1.33
C ASN A 303 8.37 -27.80 -1.69
N GLY A 304 7.47 -28.46 -0.96
CA GLY A 304 7.11 -29.86 -1.17
C GLY A 304 8.08 -30.88 -0.55
N TYR A 305 9.10 -30.43 0.20
CA TYR A 305 10.07 -31.30 0.88
C TYR A 305 9.90 -31.25 2.40
N PRO A 306 9.99 -32.41 3.10
CA PRO A 306 9.88 -32.44 4.55
C PRO A 306 11.10 -31.78 5.20
N VAL A 307 10.85 -30.89 6.16
CA VAL A 307 11.88 -30.21 6.95
C VAL A 307 12.02 -30.90 8.29
N LYS A 308 13.22 -31.42 8.57
CA LYS A 308 13.55 -32.03 9.86
C LYS A 308 14.15 -30.97 10.79
N SER A 309 13.40 -30.55 11.78
CA SER A 309 13.88 -29.67 12.86
C SER A 309 13.33 -30.16 14.20
N LYS A 310 14.17 -30.14 15.24
CA LYS A 310 13.75 -30.49 16.61
C LYS A 310 12.88 -29.40 17.26
N TYR A 311 13.00 -28.16 16.79
CA TYR A 311 12.30 -27.00 17.34
C TYR A 311 10.89 -26.80 16.74
N LEU A 312 10.67 -27.16 15.47
CA LEU A 312 9.38 -26.95 14.80
C LEU A 312 8.18 -27.59 15.51
N PRO A 313 8.27 -28.81 16.08
CA PRO A 313 7.18 -29.37 16.89
C PRO A 313 6.83 -28.53 18.13
N GLU A 314 7.84 -28.02 18.84
CA GLU A 314 7.64 -27.19 20.03
C GLU A 314 7.02 -25.84 19.67
N LEU A 315 7.53 -25.20 18.61
CA LEU A 315 6.95 -23.97 18.07
C LEU A 315 5.49 -24.18 17.65
N ALA A 316 5.19 -25.26 16.93
CA ALA A 316 3.82 -25.57 16.51
C ALA A 316 2.88 -25.76 17.70
N ALA A 317 3.34 -26.45 18.76
CA ALA A 317 2.56 -26.62 19.99
C ALA A 317 2.28 -25.28 20.69
N LEU A 318 3.29 -24.40 20.79
CA LEU A 318 3.14 -23.07 21.37
C LEU A 318 2.14 -22.21 20.56
N LEU A 319 2.31 -22.16 19.24
CA LEU A 319 1.42 -21.41 18.35
C LEU A 319 -0.02 -21.95 18.39
N ASN A 320 -0.21 -23.27 18.47
CA ASN A 320 -1.54 -23.87 18.61
C ASN A 320 -2.20 -23.50 19.95
N GLN A 321 -1.43 -23.46 21.04
CA GLN A 321 -1.93 -23.03 22.35
C GLN A 321 -2.33 -21.55 22.34
N GLU A 322 -1.47 -20.68 21.82
CA GLU A 322 -1.75 -19.24 21.73
C GLU A 322 -2.99 -18.96 20.86
N MET A 323 -3.06 -19.61 19.69
CA MET A 323 -4.20 -19.55 18.78
C MET A 323 -5.51 -19.97 19.48
N ALA A 324 -5.50 -21.07 20.25
CA ALA A 324 -6.68 -21.54 20.97
C ALA A 324 -7.15 -20.53 22.04
N ILE A 325 -6.21 -19.94 22.79
CA ILE A 325 -6.51 -18.92 23.81
C ILE A 325 -7.08 -17.65 23.18
N GLN A 326 -6.41 -17.10 22.17
CA GLN A 326 -6.81 -15.85 21.53
C GLN A 326 -8.12 -16.01 20.74
N GLY A 327 -8.24 -17.08 19.94
CA GLY A 327 -9.45 -17.37 19.18
C GLY A 327 -10.64 -17.66 20.09
N GLY A 328 -10.44 -18.43 21.18
CA GLY A 328 -11.48 -18.68 22.18
C GLY A 328 -11.95 -17.39 22.84
N THR A 329 -11.01 -16.54 23.26
CA THR A 329 -11.31 -15.22 23.83
C THR A 329 -12.11 -14.34 22.87
N ALA A 330 -11.78 -14.36 21.56
CA ALA A 330 -12.50 -13.59 20.55
C ALA A 330 -13.96 -14.07 20.40
N LEU A 331 -14.18 -15.39 20.40
CA LEU A 331 -15.51 -15.98 20.33
C LEU A 331 -16.32 -15.71 21.61
N ASP A 332 -15.73 -15.84 22.79
CA ASP A 332 -16.39 -15.56 24.06
C ASP A 332 -16.85 -14.09 24.16
N LYS A 333 -16.00 -13.15 23.69
CA LYS A 333 -16.36 -11.74 23.60
C LYS A 333 -17.54 -11.50 22.66
N ALA A 334 -17.58 -12.20 21.53
CA ALA A 334 -18.66 -12.05 20.57
C ALA A 334 -19.99 -12.60 21.11
N GLU A 335 -19.96 -13.77 21.75
CA GLU A 335 -21.14 -14.36 22.40
C GLU A 335 -21.69 -13.45 23.51
N ALA A 336 -20.81 -12.85 24.32
CA ALA A 336 -21.20 -11.88 25.33
C ALA A 336 -21.83 -10.60 24.76
N ALA A 337 -21.70 -10.33 23.45
CA ALA A 337 -22.32 -9.21 22.76
C ALA A 337 -23.71 -9.52 22.18
N PHE A 338 -24.14 -10.78 22.14
CA PHE A 338 -25.48 -11.16 21.65
C PHE A 338 -26.59 -10.43 22.43
N GLY A 339 -27.62 -10.00 21.70
CA GLY A 339 -28.73 -9.19 22.24
C GLY A 339 -28.38 -7.76 22.68
N LYS A 340 -27.09 -7.35 22.66
CA LYS A 340 -26.67 -5.97 23.03
C LYS A 340 -26.52 -5.04 21.83
N VAL A 341 -26.42 -5.60 20.63
CA VAL A 341 -26.03 -4.89 19.41
C VAL A 341 -27.09 -3.89 18.92
N ALA A 342 -28.35 -4.04 19.35
CA ALA A 342 -29.43 -3.09 19.07
C ALA A 342 -29.21 -1.69 19.70
N LYS A 343 -28.25 -1.53 20.61
CA LYS A 343 -27.92 -0.23 21.24
C LYS A 343 -26.65 0.34 20.61
N THR A 344 -26.83 1.02 19.47
CA THR A 344 -25.90 1.99 18.84
C THR A 344 -24.45 1.91 19.31
N SER A 345 -23.62 1.13 18.60
CA SER A 345 -22.17 1.22 18.76
C SER A 345 -21.71 2.63 18.37
N THR A 346 -21.37 3.45 19.36
CA THR A 346 -20.65 4.72 19.18
C THR A 346 -19.14 4.50 19.09
N SER A 347 -18.70 3.29 18.76
CA SER A 347 -17.28 3.01 18.60
C SER A 347 -16.75 3.91 17.50
N PRO A 348 -15.63 4.61 17.72
CA PRO A 348 -15.04 5.44 16.68
C PRO A 348 -14.81 4.59 15.43
N ARG A 349 -15.22 5.08 14.27
CA ARG A 349 -14.89 4.46 12.99
C ARG A 349 -13.36 4.40 12.85
N PRO A 350 -12.83 3.41 12.11
CA PRO A 350 -11.47 3.45 11.62
C PRO A 350 -11.26 4.83 11.01
N PHE A 351 -10.20 5.52 11.43
CA PHE A 351 -9.84 6.87 10.97
C PHE A 351 -10.69 8.02 11.54
N ASP A 352 -11.44 7.84 12.62
CA ASP A 352 -12.12 8.98 13.28
C ASP A 352 -11.14 10.02 13.86
N ARG A 353 -9.86 9.66 14.04
CA ARG A 353 -8.79 10.59 14.41
C ARG A 353 -8.21 11.24 13.14
N PRO A 354 -8.37 12.57 12.95
CA PRO A 354 -7.90 13.26 11.75
C PRO A 354 -6.41 13.08 11.46
N GLU A 355 -5.57 13.01 12.50
CA GLU A 355 -4.11 12.81 12.35
C GLU A 355 -3.75 11.42 11.80
N GLU A 356 -4.44 10.37 12.27
CA GLU A 356 -4.22 9.00 11.78
C GLU A 356 -4.73 8.86 10.36
N GLU A 357 -5.88 9.46 10.06
CA GLU A 357 -6.46 9.50 8.71
C GLU A 357 -5.52 10.18 7.72
N LEU A 358 -5.05 11.38 8.06
CA LEU A 358 -4.10 12.11 7.25
C LEU A 358 -2.86 11.25 7.02
N ARG A 359 -2.25 10.68 8.07
CA ARG A 359 -1.08 9.80 7.92
C ARG A 359 -1.34 8.65 6.94
N VAL A 360 -2.52 8.02 7.00
CA VAL A 360 -2.89 6.95 6.09
C VAL A 360 -3.00 7.47 4.66
N ILE A 361 -3.77 8.53 4.42
CA ILE A 361 -3.94 9.16 3.10
C ILE A 361 -2.58 9.53 2.50
N LEU A 362 -1.69 10.14 3.30
CA LEU A 362 -0.37 10.58 2.86
C LEU A 362 0.55 9.42 2.48
N ASN A 363 0.52 8.33 3.25
CA ASN A 363 1.26 7.11 2.94
C ASN A 363 0.71 6.39 1.69
N GLN A 364 -0.50 6.75 1.26
CA GLN A 364 -1.11 6.22 0.04
C GLN A 364 -0.86 7.09 -1.21
N LEU A 365 -0.25 8.27 -1.06
CA LEU A 365 0.02 9.12 -2.21
C LEU A 365 1.07 8.47 -3.11
N PRO A 366 0.87 8.48 -4.45
CA PRO A 366 1.86 7.94 -5.36
C PRO A 366 3.18 8.73 -5.29
N ASP A 367 4.28 8.00 -5.40
CA ASP A 367 5.60 8.58 -5.62
C ASP A 367 5.74 9.08 -7.06
N SER A 368 6.85 9.78 -7.34
CA SER A 368 7.13 10.26 -8.69
C SER A 368 7.55 9.09 -9.57
N ASP A 369 6.77 8.82 -10.62
CA ASP A 369 7.18 7.92 -11.70
C ASP A 369 7.95 8.74 -12.76
N VAL A 370 9.05 8.20 -13.28
CA VAL A 370 9.80 8.81 -14.37
C VAL A 370 10.15 7.78 -15.43
N ALA A 371 10.16 8.18 -16.70
CA ALA A 371 10.40 7.28 -17.83
C ALA A 371 11.66 6.42 -17.67
N GLY A 372 12.75 7.00 -17.15
CA GLY A 372 14.02 6.31 -16.96
C GLY A 372 14.04 5.24 -15.87
N LEU A 373 13.01 5.21 -15.00
CA LEU A 373 12.86 4.22 -13.93
C LEU A 373 11.85 3.12 -14.25
N ILE A 374 11.15 3.21 -15.37
CA ILE A 374 10.20 2.18 -15.78
C ILE A 374 10.99 1.02 -16.36
N PRO A 375 10.96 -0.15 -15.72
CA PRO A 375 11.68 -1.31 -16.22
C PRO A 375 11.00 -1.82 -17.49
N ALA A 376 11.77 -2.53 -18.30
CA ALA A 376 11.20 -3.16 -19.49
C ALA A 376 10.19 -4.25 -19.10
N TYR A 377 8.98 -4.17 -19.64
CA TYR A 377 7.98 -5.23 -19.51
C TYR A 377 8.43 -6.45 -20.32
N LYS A 378 9.09 -7.42 -19.68
CA LYS A 378 9.69 -8.60 -20.34
C LYS A 378 9.64 -9.83 -19.42
N PRO A 379 9.69 -11.05 -19.97
CA PRO A 379 9.88 -12.25 -19.14
C PRO A 379 11.20 -12.16 -18.37
N ALA A 380 11.18 -12.56 -17.10
CA ALA A 380 12.40 -12.72 -16.33
C ALA A 380 13.24 -13.88 -16.92
N LYS A 381 14.47 -13.59 -17.33
CA LYS A 381 15.39 -14.59 -17.88
C LYS A 381 16.02 -15.41 -16.75
N GLY A 382 15.71 -16.71 -16.67
CA GLY A 382 16.41 -17.59 -15.73
C GLY A 382 17.93 -17.53 -15.92
N THR A 383 18.67 -17.60 -14.82
CA THR A 383 20.12 -17.76 -14.86
C THR A 383 20.48 -19.19 -15.23
N PHE A 384 21.46 -19.37 -16.13
CA PHE A 384 21.92 -20.69 -16.57
C PHE A 384 22.43 -21.58 -15.41
N TRP A 385 22.93 -20.97 -14.31
CA TRP A 385 23.60 -21.66 -13.20
C TRP A 385 22.69 -22.02 -12.01
N GLY A 386 21.41 -22.26 -12.26
CA GLY A 386 20.45 -22.64 -11.21
C GLY A 386 19.73 -21.44 -10.59
N PRO A 387 19.02 -21.65 -9.47
CA PRO A 387 17.96 -20.77 -9.03
C PRO A 387 18.51 -19.53 -8.30
N ALA A 388 19.14 -18.61 -9.04
CA ALA A 388 18.99 -17.19 -8.70
C ALA A 388 17.56 -16.75 -9.05
N GLU A 389 16.58 -17.56 -8.65
CA GLU A 389 15.17 -17.43 -8.98
C GLU A 389 14.64 -16.10 -8.48
N ASP A 390 15.16 -15.57 -7.39
CA ASP A 390 14.59 -14.37 -6.83
C ASP A 390 15.13 -13.08 -7.43
N ASP A 391 16.31 -13.00 -8.05
CA ASP A 391 16.94 -11.70 -8.37
C ASP A 391 16.73 -11.16 -9.80
N VAL A 392 15.96 -11.84 -10.65
CA VAL A 392 15.83 -11.44 -12.05
C VAL A 392 14.63 -10.51 -12.26
N GLU A 393 14.91 -9.31 -12.78
CA GLU A 393 13.90 -8.33 -13.23
C GLU A 393 13.03 -8.89 -14.38
N GLY A 394 11.71 -8.64 -14.30
CA GLY A 394 10.72 -9.03 -15.28
C GLY A 394 9.56 -9.83 -14.68
N TYR A 395 8.64 -10.29 -15.53
CA TYR A 395 7.52 -11.12 -15.10
C TYR A 395 7.83 -12.61 -15.15
N ARG A 396 7.15 -13.37 -14.28
CA ARG A 396 7.05 -14.83 -14.29
C ARG A 396 5.62 -15.26 -14.07
N GLU A 397 5.31 -16.44 -14.57
CA GLU A 397 4.02 -17.08 -14.40
C GLU A 397 4.18 -18.54 -14.02
N ARG A 398 3.27 -19.03 -13.18
CA ARG A 398 3.18 -20.44 -12.80
C ARG A 398 1.72 -20.79 -12.60
N THR A 399 1.22 -21.77 -13.36
CA THR A 399 -0.12 -22.31 -13.13
C THR A 399 -0.02 -23.56 -12.27
N ASP A 400 -0.77 -23.58 -11.17
CA ASP A 400 -0.95 -24.78 -10.36
C ASP A 400 -2.02 -25.66 -11.01
N SER A 401 -1.63 -26.86 -11.43
CA SER A 401 -2.52 -27.81 -12.10
C SER A 401 -3.63 -28.34 -11.19
N LYS A 402 -3.48 -28.28 -9.86
CA LYS A 402 -4.49 -28.77 -8.92
C LYS A 402 -5.59 -27.75 -8.67
N SER A 403 -5.22 -26.51 -8.37
CA SER A 403 -6.17 -25.44 -8.10
C SER A 403 -6.67 -24.73 -9.35
N GLY A 404 -5.92 -24.83 -10.46
CA GLY A 404 -6.18 -24.06 -11.67
C GLY A 404 -5.81 -22.57 -11.54
N LEU A 405 -5.22 -22.16 -10.41
CA LEU A 405 -4.78 -20.79 -10.18
C LEU A 405 -3.47 -20.52 -10.92
N THR A 406 -3.33 -19.30 -11.42
CA THR A 406 -2.09 -18.81 -12.01
C THR A 406 -1.46 -17.78 -11.09
N THR A 407 -0.24 -18.04 -10.62
CA THR A 407 0.60 -17.05 -9.96
C THR A 407 1.31 -16.21 -11.01
N VAL A 408 1.14 -14.89 -10.95
CA VAL A 408 1.87 -13.90 -11.75
C VAL A 408 2.76 -13.10 -10.81
N ARG A 409 4.08 -13.15 -11.02
CA ARG A 409 5.07 -12.36 -10.27
C ARG A 409 5.68 -11.33 -11.20
N MET A 410 5.70 -10.06 -10.79
CA MET A 410 6.49 -9.00 -11.44
C MET A 410 7.58 -8.54 -10.48
N ARG A 411 8.85 -8.66 -10.87
CA ARG A 411 9.99 -8.14 -10.11
C ARG A 411 10.61 -6.94 -10.81
N LEU A 412 10.79 -5.86 -10.07
CA LEU A 412 11.42 -4.64 -10.51
C LEU A 412 12.69 -4.39 -9.70
N ARG A 413 13.82 -4.15 -10.37
CA ARG A 413 15.02 -3.63 -9.70
C ARG A 413 14.95 -2.10 -9.57
N LEU A 414 14.44 -1.46 -10.61
CA LEU A 414 14.15 -0.03 -10.67
C LEU A 414 12.65 0.16 -10.87
N GLY A 415 12.10 1.24 -10.31
CA GLY A 415 10.69 1.58 -10.43
C GLY A 415 9.97 1.61 -9.07
N SER A 416 8.80 2.24 -9.07
CA SER A 416 7.95 2.36 -7.89
C SER A 416 7.14 1.07 -7.66
N ALA A 417 6.60 0.93 -6.44
CA ALA A 417 5.66 -0.15 -6.13
C ALA A 417 4.50 -0.18 -7.13
N ALA A 418 3.93 1.00 -7.41
CA ALA A 418 2.85 1.21 -8.36
C ALA A 418 3.11 0.60 -9.75
N VAL A 419 4.33 0.76 -10.29
CA VAL A 419 4.69 0.17 -11.59
C VAL A 419 4.68 -1.36 -11.52
N GLY A 420 5.15 -1.94 -10.41
CA GLY A 420 5.14 -3.38 -10.18
C GLY A 420 3.71 -3.94 -10.09
N GLU A 421 2.84 -3.23 -9.38
CA GLU A 421 1.42 -3.60 -9.23
C GLU A 421 0.71 -3.63 -10.60
N GLU A 422 0.82 -2.55 -11.37
CA GLU A 422 0.15 -2.41 -12.67
C GLU A 422 0.70 -3.40 -13.70
N MET A 423 2.02 -3.60 -13.76
CA MET A 423 2.60 -4.57 -14.68
C MET A 423 2.24 -6.02 -14.34
N ALA A 424 2.15 -6.38 -13.05
CA ALA A 424 1.68 -7.70 -12.64
C ALA A 424 0.23 -7.92 -13.08
N LEU A 425 -0.62 -6.92 -12.88
CA LEU A 425 -2.02 -7.00 -13.29
C LEU A 425 -2.19 -7.04 -14.82
N LEU A 426 -1.41 -6.23 -15.56
CA LEU A 426 -1.37 -6.30 -17.02
C LEU A 426 -1.02 -7.70 -17.49
N ARG A 427 -0.01 -8.34 -16.88
CA ARG A 427 0.37 -9.70 -17.23
C ARG A 427 -0.74 -10.71 -16.94
N ALA A 428 -1.42 -10.59 -15.80
CA ALA A 428 -2.58 -11.42 -15.49
C ALA A 428 -3.70 -11.26 -16.56
N ALA A 429 -3.94 -10.04 -17.04
CA ALA A 429 -4.95 -9.76 -18.05
C ALA A 429 -4.60 -10.32 -19.43
N GLU A 430 -3.32 -10.28 -19.82
CA GLU A 430 -2.83 -10.93 -21.04
C GLU A 430 -3.01 -12.45 -20.98
N LEU A 431 -2.73 -13.06 -19.82
CA LEU A 431 -2.90 -14.50 -19.62
C LEU A 431 -4.37 -14.91 -19.63
N ALA A 432 -5.26 -14.10 -19.05
CA ALA A 432 -6.71 -14.32 -19.14
C ALA A 432 -7.17 -14.33 -20.60
N ALA A 433 -6.76 -13.32 -21.39
CA ALA A 433 -7.09 -13.23 -22.80
C ALA A 433 -6.52 -14.42 -23.61
N ALA A 434 -5.28 -14.84 -23.33
CA ALA A 434 -4.67 -16.01 -23.96
C ALA A 434 -5.40 -17.32 -23.63
N ALA A 435 -6.02 -17.41 -22.44
CA ALA A 435 -6.86 -18.51 -22.01
C ALA A 435 -8.31 -18.42 -22.53
N GLY A 436 -8.65 -17.43 -23.36
CA GLY A 436 -10.01 -17.22 -23.86
C GLY A 436 -11.00 -16.76 -22.78
N ARG A 437 -10.51 -16.08 -21.74
CA ARG A 437 -11.30 -15.53 -20.63
C ARG A 437 -11.29 -14.01 -20.67
N ASP A 438 -12.38 -13.39 -20.23
CA ASP A 438 -12.56 -11.93 -20.22
C ASP A 438 -12.58 -11.32 -18.81
N GLY A 439 -12.50 -12.17 -17.77
CA GLY A 439 -12.46 -11.77 -16.37
C GLY A 439 -11.26 -12.31 -15.60
N ILE A 440 -10.82 -11.53 -14.61
CA ILE A 440 -9.77 -11.91 -13.64
C ILE A 440 -10.35 -11.75 -12.24
N VAL A 441 -10.13 -12.73 -11.37
CA VAL A 441 -10.34 -12.60 -9.93
C VAL A 441 -9.01 -12.75 -9.24
N ILE A 442 -8.58 -11.73 -8.50
CA ILE A 442 -7.41 -11.82 -7.62
C ILE A 442 -7.84 -12.60 -6.38
N ILE A 443 -7.19 -13.73 -6.13
CA ILE A 443 -7.43 -14.60 -4.98
C ILE A 443 -6.53 -14.20 -3.83
N GLU A 444 -5.27 -13.92 -4.17
CA GLU A 444 -4.27 -13.49 -3.21
C GLU A 444 -3.31 -12.53 -3.89
N ARG A 445 -2.81 -11.60 -3.09
CA ARG A 445 -1.83 -10.61 -3.50
C ARG A 445 -0.72 -10.54 -2.47
N ARG A 446 0.52 -10.41 -2.94
CA ARG A 446 1.70 -10.26 -2.10
C ARG A 446 2.63 -9.23 -2.69
N ASP A 447 2.97 -8.23 -1.89
CA ASP A 447 3.86 -7.16 -2.28
C ASP A 447 5.12 -7.22 -1.42
N PHE A 448 6.28 -7.15 -2.06
CA PHE A 448 7.58 -7.31 -1.39
C PHE A 448 8.48 -6.13 -1.70
N HIS A 449 9.06 -5.54 -0.67
CA HIS A 449 10.23 -4.69 -0.80
C HIS A 449 11.48 -5.54 -0.69
N HIS A 450 12.33 -5.50 -1.71
CA HIS A 450 13.61 -6.21 -1.68
C HIS A 450 14.64 -5.31 -1.04
N THR A 451 15.42 -5.87 -0.12
CA THR A 451 16.57 -5.20 0.49
C THR A 451 17.79 -6.11 0.42
N PHE A 452 18.91 -5.57 0.01
CA PHE A 452 20.23 -6.17 0.19
C PHE A 452 20.79 -5.75 1.54
N ALA A 453 20.79 -6.67 2.49
CA ALA A 453 21.44 -6.50 3.78
C ALA A 453 22.86 -7.07 3.72
N THR A 454 23.85 -6.28 4.13
CA THR A 454 25.20 -6.80 4.40
C THR A 454 25.23 -7.38 5.81
N THR A 455 25.92 -8.50 6.02
CA THR A 455 26.15 -9.05 7.36
C THR A 455 27.64 -9.25 7.57
N TYR A 456 28.18 -8.71 8.66
CA TYR A 456 29.58 -8.92 9.05
C TYR A 456 29.62 -9.68 10.36
N ASN A 457 30.22 -10.87 10.38
CA ASN A 457 30.22 -11.77 11.56
C ASN A 457 28.81 -12.03 12.13
N ASN A 458 27.81 -12.27 11.27
CA ASN A 458 26.39 -12.41 11.63
C ASN A 458 25.74 -11.19 12.28
N ILE A 459 26.43 -10.04 12.34
CA ILE A 459 25.84 -8.77 12.75
C ILE A 459 25.23 -8.12 11.51
N PRO A 460 23.90 -7.82 11.51
CA PRO A 460 23.27 -7.07 10.43
C PRO A 460 23.95 -5.71 10.26
N GLY A 461 24.46 -5.46 9.06
CA GLY A 461 24.97 -4.18 8.61
C GLY A 461 23.88 -3.33 7.97
N ALA A 462 24.28 -2.38 7.13
CA ALA A 462 23.34 -1.56 6.39
C ALA A 462 22.51 -2.43 5.42
N ALA A 463 21.20 -2.15 5.38
CA ALA A 463 20.28 -2.69 4.40
C ALA A 463 20.01 -1.62 3.33
N VAL A 464 20.30 -1.95 2.08
CA VAL A 464 20.05 -1.10 0.94
C VAL A 464 18.86 -1.67 0.17
N PRO A 465 17.82 -0.91 -0.11
CA PRO A 465 16.73 -1.37 -0.96
C PRO A 465 17.25 -1.83 -2.32
N THR A 466 16.71 -2.91 -2.87
CA THR A 466 17.11 -3.50 -4.17
C THR A 466 16.00 -3.60 -5.19
N GLY A 467 14.78 -3.21 -4.82
CA GLY A 467 13.66 -3.19 -5.72
C GLY A 467 12.35 -3.56 -5.05
N TYR A 468 11.38 -3.92 -5.88
CA TYR A 468 10.03 -4.25 -5.46
C TYR A 468 9.49 -5.43 -6.28
N SER A 469 8.59 -6.21 -5.72
CA SER A 469 7.83 -7.17 -6.51
C SER A 469 6.39 -7.29 -6.05
N THR A 470 5.49 -7.46 -7.01
CA THR A 470 4.10 -7.85 -6.78
C THR A 470 3.89 -9.26 -7.29
N GLU A 471 3.21 -10.08 -6.49
CA GLU A 471 2.68 -11.38 -6.86
C GLU A 471 1.16 -11.38 -6.75
N LEU A 472 0.52 -11.97 -7.75
CA LEU A 472 -0.92 -12.17 -7.80
C LEU A 472 -1.19 -13.64 -8.03
N ASP A 473 -1.97 -14.28 -7.16
CA ASP A 473 -2.62 -15.55 -7.50
C ASP A 473 -3.99 -15.22 -8.06
N VAL A 474 -4.22 -15.58 -9.32
CA VAL A 474 -5.41 -15.19 -10.07
C VAL A 474 -6.17 -16.41 -10.58
N ALA A 475 -7.50 -16.28 -10.58
CA ALA A 475 -8.40 -17.16 -11.33
C ALA A 475 -8.89 -16.43 -12.58
N PHE A 476 -8.82 -17.11 -13.73
CA PHE A 476 -9.39 -16.60 -14.99
C PHE A 476 -10.82 -17.10 -15.15
N VAL A 477 -11.75 -16.18 -15.37
CA VAL A 477 -13.20 -16.46 -15.38
C VAL A 477 -13.86 -15.89 -16.64
N ASP A 478 -15.00 -16.45 -17.00
CA ASP A 478 -15.91 -15.86 -17.99
C ASP A 478 -16.93 -15.00 -17.24
N ARG A 479 -16.95 -13.70 -17.52
CA ARG A 479 -17.83 -12.74 -16.83
C ARG A 479 -19.31 -13.01 -17.09
N SER A 480 -19.65 -13.61 -18.23
CA SER A 480 -21.02 -13.99 -18.56
C SER A 480 -21.46 -15.31 -17.91
N ASN A 481 -20.50 -16.12 -17.44
CA ASN A 481 -20.74 -17.42 -16.85
C ASN A 481 -19.79 -17.68 -15.66
N LEU A 482 -20.01 -16.95 -14.57
CA LEU A 482 -19.15 -17.02 -13.39
C LEU A 482 -19.27 -18.38 -12.68
N PRO A 483 -18.12 -19.00 -12.28
CA PRO A 483 -18.12 -20.15 -11.39
C PRO A 483 -18.90 -19.88 -10.10
N GLU A 484 -19.50 -20.93 -9.50
CA GLU A 484 -20.31 -20.81 -8.27
C GLU A 484 -19.67 -19.95 -7.17
N PRO A 485 -18.37 -20.10 -6.83
CA PRO A 485 -17.75 -19.30 -5.78
C PRO A 485 -17.76 -17.78 -6.04
N TYR A 486 -17.90 -17.36 -7.30
CA TYR A 486 -17.82 -15.96 -7.70
C TYR A 486 -19.17 -15.36 -8.10
N ARG A 487 -20.26 -16.15 -8.19
CA ARG A 487 -21.57 -15.59 -8.60
C ARG A 487 -22.07 -14.52 -7.64
N GLN A 488 -21.93 -14.75 -6.34
CA GLN A 488 -22.30 -13.78 -5.29
C GLN A 488 -21.23 -12.70 -5.09
N ALA A 489 -20.07 -12.88 -5.72
CA ALA A 489 -18.92 -11.98 -5.65
C ALA A 489 -18.57 -11.42 -7.04
N ALA A 490 -19.57 -11.24 -7.92
CA ALA A 490 -19.35 -10.79 -9.29
C ALA A 490 -18.65 -9.42 -9.36
N TRP A 491 -18.85 -8.59 -8.33
CA TRP A 491 -18.17 -7.32 -8.15
C TRP A 491 -16.65 -7.46 -8.02
N ARG A 492 -16.12 -8.64 -7.63
CA ARG A 492 -14.67 -8.90 -7.53
C ARG A 492 -13.99 -9.08 -8.89
N VAL A 493 -14.77 -9.26 -9.96
CA VAL A 493 -14.23 -9.60 -11.27
C VAL A 493 -13.73 -8.35 -11.98
N LEU A 494 -12.44 -8.33 -12.31
CA LEU A 494 -11.81 -7.29 -13.13
C LEU A 494 -12.01 -7.63 -14.61
N ASP A 495 -12.33 -6.62 -15.43
CA ASP A 495 -12.42 -6.74 -16.88
C ASP A 495 -11.00 -6.80 -17.48
N ALA A 496 -10.61 -7.96 -17.99
CA ALA A 496 -9.27 -8.18 -18.53
C ALA A 496 -8.99 -7.28 -19.76
N ASN A 497 -10.00 -6.99 -20.58
CA ASN A 497 -9.84 -6.16 -21.76
C ASN A 497 -9.66 -4.69 -21.39
N ASP A 498 -10.40 -4.22 -20.38
CA ASP A 498 -10.26 -2.87 -19.84
C ASP A 498 -8.87 -2.65 -19.23
N VAL A 499 -8.37 -3.61 -18.44
CA VAL A 499 -7.02 -3.59 -17.88
C VAL A 499 -5.98 -3.47 -18.98
N ARG A 500 -6.05 -4.32 -20.02
CA ARG A 500 -5.11 -4.29 -21.15
C ARG A 500 -5.17 -2.97 -21.91
N ARG A 501 -6.38 -2.51 -22.26
CA ARG A 501 -6.59 -1.23 -22.97
C ARG A 501 -5.95 -0.07 -22.22
N THR A 502 -6.05 -0.06 -20.90
CA THR A 502 -5.53 1.01 -20.04
C THR A 502 -4.03 0.92 -19.83
N LEU A 503 -3.49 -0.28 -19.59
CA LEU A 503 -2.09 -0.44 -19.15
C LEU A 503 -1.10 -0.76 -20.28
N THR A 504 -1.52 -1.39 -21.38
CA THR A 504 -0.62 -1.71 -22.50
C THR A 504 0.08 -0.48 -23.11
N PRO A 505 -0.58 0.68 -23.30
CA PRO A 505 0.10 1.87 -23.83
C PRO A 505 1.24 2.38 -22.94
N LEU A 506 1.21 2.09 -21.64
CA LEU A 506 2.19 2.52 -20.65
C LEU A 506 3.35 1.54 -20.53
N TYR A 507 3.07 0.25 -20.74
CA TYR A 507 4.02 -0.84 -20.58
C TYR A 507 4.04 -1.69 -21.87
N PRO A 508 4.57 -1.12 -22.97
CA PRO A 508 4.54 -1.83 -24.25
C PRO A 508 5.36 -3.12 -24.16
N PRO A 509 4.88 -4.22 -24.77
CA PRO A 509 5.66 -5.44 -24.86
C PRO A 509 6.96 -5.17 -25.63
N PRO A 510 8.01 -5.97 -25.40
CA PRO A 510 9.28 -5.76 -26.06
C PRO A 510 9.10 -6.02 -27.55
N VAL A 511 9.54 -5.07 -28.38
CA VAL A 511 9.50 -5.23 -29.84
C VAL A 511 10.31 -6.46 -30.21
N PRO A 512 9.73 -7.45 -30.92
CA PRO A 512 10.48 -8.62 -31.37
C PRO A 512 11.70 -8.15 -32.17
N LYS A 513 12.90 -8.61 -31.80
CA LYS A 513 14.08 -8.38 -32.63
C LYS A 513 13.85 -9.08 -33.96
N THR A 514 13.65 -8.33 -35.04
CA THR A 514 13.71 -8.85 -36.40
C THR A 514 15.06 -9.52 -36.57
N ARG A 515 15.04 -10.84 -36.79
CA ARG A 515 16.25 -11.64 -36.95
C ARG A 515 16.91 -11.40 -38.28
#